data_AF-A0A535IRJ0-F1
#
_entry.id   AF-A0A535IRJ0-F1
#
_cell.length_a   1.000
_cell.length_b   1.000
_cell.length_c   1.000
_cell.angle_alpha   90.00
_cell.angle_beta   90.00
_cell.angle_gamma   90.00
#
_symmetry.space_group_name_H-M   'P 1'
#
loop_
_entity.id
_entity.type
_entity.pdbx_description
1 polymer ?
#
loop_
_entity_poly.entity_id
_entity_poly.type
_entity_poly.pdbx_seq_one_letter_code
_entity_poly.pdbx_strand_id
1 'polypeptide(L)' 'MINNFAVNLTHSIDDTDRATVAMIVANAAIASGKNTVVFLASEGVRLATKGVADGIHE' A
#
# COMPACT_ATOMS: atom_id res chain seq x y z
N MET A 1 14.50 -6.84 -18.89
CA MET A 1 14.78 -6.41 -17.50
C MET A 1 13.46 -6.38 -16.75
N ILE A 2 13.35 -7.01 -15.58
CA ILE A 2 12.09 -7.02 -14.81
C ILE A 2 11.89 -5.61 -14.25
N ASN A 3 10.87 -4.89 -14.73
CA ASN A 3 10.54 -3.54 -14.27
C ASN A 3 9.37 -3.50 -13.29
N ASN A 4 8.77 -4.67 -12.99
CA ASN A 4 7.60 -4.77 -12.14
C ASN A 4 8.01 -4.77 -10.66
N PHE A 5 7.32 -3.99 -9.84
CA PHE A 5 7.52 -3.92 -8.39
C PHE A 5 6.20 -4.15 -7.68
N ALA A 6 6.15 -5.10 -6.75
CA ALA A 6 4.93 -5.44 -6.02
C ALA A 6 5.10 -5.14 -4.53
N VAL A 7 4.19 -4.36 -3.97
CA VAL A 7 4.10 -4.11 -2.52
C VAL A 7 2.94 -4.94 -1.98
N ASN A 8 3.23 -5.91 -1.11
CA ASN A 8 2.20 -6.65 -0.39
C ASN A 8 1.80 -5.88 0.88
N LEU A 9 0.57 -5.38 0.91
CA LEU A 9 0.05 -4.56 1.99
C LEU A 9 -0.97 -5.40 2.79
N THR A 10 -0.56 -5.78 4.00
CA THR A 10 -1.30 -6.73 4.85
C THR A 10 -2.06 -6.10 6.02
N HIS A 11 -1.85 -4.81 6.30
CA HIS A 11 -2.42 -4.07 7.43
C HIS A 11 -3.26 -2.89 6.92
N SER A 12 -4.25 -2.47 7.69
CA SER A 12 -5.11 -1.32 7.43
C SER A 12 -5.14 -0.43 8.68
N ILE A 13 -6.32 -0.13 9.22
CA ILE A 13 -6.51 0.66 10.44
C ILE A 13 -6.03 -0.06 11.71
N ASP A 14 -5.66 -1.34 11.64
CA ASP A 14 -5.07 -2.11 12.73
C ASP A 14 -3.59 -1.77 12.97
N ASP A 15 -2.88 -1.27 11.95
CA ASP A 15 -1.52 -0.74 12.04
C ASP A 15 -1.33 0.32 10.94
N THR A 16 -1.69 1.56 11.27
CA THR A 16 -1.69 2.70 10.34
C THR A 16 -0.27 3.05 9.87
N ASP A 17 0.74 2.88 10.72
CA ASP A 17 2.15 3.16 10.39
C ASP A 17 2.61 2.24 9.25
N ARG A 18 2.32 0.93 9.34
CA ARG A 18 2.65 -0.03 8.28
C ARG A 18 1.88 0.24 6.99
N ALA A 19 0.60 0.61 7.09
CA ALA A 19 -0.20 0.97 5.92
C ALA A 19 0.39 2.20 5.21
N THR A 20 0.80 3.22 5.97
CA THR A 20 1.44 4.43 5.42
C THR A 20 2.78 4.11 4.77
N VAL A 21 3.65 3.36 5.43
CA VAL A 21 4.96 2.96 4.87
C VAL A 21 4.80 2.19 3.56
N ALA A 22 3.84 1.27 3.47
CA ALA A 22 3.58 0.53 2.23
C ALA A 22 3.22 1.46 1.07
N MET A 23 2.40 2.49 1.31
CA MET A 23 2.04 3.49 0.30
C MET A 23 3.22 4.39 -0.08
N ILE A 24 4.06 4.81 0.88
CA ILE A 24 5.27 5.59 0.62
C ILE A 24 6.24 4.81 -0.26
N VAL A 25 6.46 3.53 0.05
CA VAL A 25 7.34 2.65 -0.74
C VAL A 25 6.79 2.45 -2.15
N ALA A 26 5.48 2.26 -2.31
CA ALA A 26 4.85 2.15 -3.62
C ALA A 26 5.06 3.43 -4.45
N ASN A 27 4.86 4.60 -3.84
CA ASN A 27 5.09 5.90 -4.48
C ASN A 27 6.56 6.11 -4.86
N ALA A 28 7.51 5.73 -4.01
CA ALA A 28 8.94 5.81 -4.32
C ALA A 28 9.33 4.89 -5.49
N ALA A 29 8.74 3.71 -5.58
CA ALA A 29 8.95 2.80 -6.70
C ALA A 29 8.40 3.38 -8.02
N ILE A 30 7.21 3.98 -7.99
CA ILE A 30 6.63 4.70 -9.14
C ILE A 30 7.55 5.84 -9.58
N ALA A 31 8.01 6.68 -8.62
CA ALA A 31 8.93 7.78 -8.89
C ALA A 31 10.28 7.30 -9.48
N SER A 32 10.69 6.07 -9.16
CA SER A 32 11.89 5.43 -9.69
C SER A 32 11.68 4.72 -11.05
N GLY A 33 10.55 4.95 -11.71
CA GLY A 33 10.24 4.40 -13.04
C GLY A 33 9.83 2.92 -13.04
N LYS A 34 9.46 2.35 -11.89
CA LYS A 34 8.98 0.97 -11.79
C LYS A 34 7.51 0.87 -12.20
N ASN A 35 7.14 -0.26 -12.81
CA ASN A 35 5.75 -0.66 -12.99
C ASN A 35 5.23 -1.25 -11.67
N THR A 36 4.62 -0.41 -10.84
CA THR A 36 4.31 -0.76 -9.45
C THR A 36 2.87 -1.23 -9.27
N VAL A 37 2.67 -2.29 -8.50
CA VAL A 37 1.35 -2.76 -8.01
C VAL A 37 1.34 -2.83 -6.49
N VAL A 38 0.25 -2.40 -5.87
CA VAL A 38 -0.03 -2.66 -4.46
C VAL A 38 -1.03 -3.81 -4.38
N PHE A 39 -0.58 -4.93 -3.82
CA PHE A 39 -1.41 -6.11 -3.59
C PHE A 39 -1.95 -6.05 -2.17
N LEU A 40 -3.26 -5.88 -2.04
CA LEU A 40 -3.94 -5.86 -0.76
C LEU A 40 -4.24 -7.30 -0.32
N ALA A 41 -3.81 -7.66 0.89
CA ALA A 41 -4.04 -8.98 1.48
C ALA A 41 -4.44 -8.87 2.96
N SER A 42 -5.02 -9.92 3.53
CA SER A 42 -5.40 -9.97 4.96
C SER A 42 -6.24 -8.77 5.43
N GLU A 43 -5.80 -7.96 6.40
CA GLU A 43 -6.55 -6.75 6.79
C GLU A 43 -6.44 -5.63 5.75
N GLY A 44 -5.37 -5.62 4.96
CA GLY A 44 -5.13 -4.62 3.92
C GLY A 44 -6.22 -4.54 2.84
N VAL A 45 -6.97 -5.64 2.58
CA VAL A 45 -8.12 -5.58 1.66
C VAL A 45 -9.23 -4.64 2.14
N ARG A 46 -9.31 -4.35 3.45
CA ARG A 46 -10.29 -3.39 3.97
C ARG A 46 -10.07 -1.98 3.46
N LEU A 47 -8.84 -1.61 3.08
CA LEU A 47 -8.54 -0.31 2.47
C LEU A 47 -9.27 -0.07 1.15
N ALA A 48 -9.69 -1.14 0.44
CA ALA A 48 -10.52 -1.02 -0.75
C ALA A 48 -12.00 -0.71 -0.43
N THR A 49 -12.41 -0.84 0.84
CA THR A 49 -13.77 -0.49 1.28
C THR A 49 -13.89 1.02 1.45
N LYS A 50 -14.94 1.60 0.86
CA LYS A 50 -15.21 3.04 0.92
C LYS A 50 -15.17 3.54 2.37
N GLY A 51 -14.39 4.59 2.62
CA GLY A 51 -14.28 5.25 3.92
C GLY A 51 -13.28 4.62 4.90
N VAL A 52 -12.71 3.44 4.60
CA VAL A 52 -11.71 2.82 5.50
C VAL A 52 -10.35 3.48 5.35
N ALA A 53 -9.95 3.80 4.12
CA ALA A 53 -8.68 4.49 3.85
C ALA A 53 -8.64 5.89 4.51
N ASP A 54 -9.80 6.53 4.72
CA ASP A 54 -9.91 7.80 5.42
C ASP A 54 -9.50 7.68 6.90
N GLY A 55 -9.44 6.47 7.46
CA GLY A 55 -8.95 6.22 8.81
C GLY A 55 -7.42 6.15 8.92
N ILE A 56 -6.70 6.10 7.80
CA ILE A 56 -5.23 6.06 7.80
C ILE A 56 -4.71 7.49 8.02
N HIS A 57 -4.25 7.74 9.24
CA HIS A 57 -3.61 8.99 9.65
C HIS A 57 -2.29 8.68 10.33
N GLU A 58 -1.28 9.49 10.03
CA GLU A 58 -0.01 9.60 10.74
C GLU A 58 0.17 11.07 11.16
#